data_AF-A0A537EKA7-F1
#
_entry.id   AF-A0A537EKA7-F1
#
_cell.length_a   1.000
_cell.length_b   1.000
_cell.length_c   1.000
_cell.angle_alpha   90.00
_cell.angle_beta   90.00
_cell.angle_gamma   90.00
#
_symmetry.space_group_name_H-M   'P 1'
#
loop_
_entity.id
_entity.type
_entity.pdbx_description
1 polymer ?
#
loop_
_entity_poly.entity_id
_entity_poly.type
_entity_poly.pdbx_seq_one_letter_code
_entity_poly.pdbx_strand_id
1 'polypeptide(L)'
;MGKESEQAQHERAEKTLLAIKECKGYLEGVEKELSRMSKKFSNREIAQGVGFAVTGIHEALTYLDIVKKVIEKTERMVTKKNLVSVNETDRLPRATGDLQ
;
A
#
# COMPACT_ATOMS: atom_id res chain seq x y z
N MET A 1 -18.24 11.05 24.77
CA MET A 1 -18.34 10.55 23.38
C MET A 1 -17.02 10.61 22.58
N GLY A 2 -15.96 11.32 23.01
CA GLY A 2 -14.71 11.43 22.21
C GLY A 2 -13.85 10.16 22.12
N LYS A 3 -13.65 9.44 23.23
CA LYS A 3 -12.71 8.29 23.31
C LYS A 3 -13.11 7.08 22.45
N GLU A 4 -14.41 6.80 22.32
CA GLU A 4 -14.91 5.69 21.49
C GLU A 4 -14.73 5.97 19.99
N SER A 5 -14.77 7.24 19.59
CA SER A 5 -14.56 7.66 18.20
C SER A 5 -13.10 7.53 17.77
N GLU A 6 -12.16 7.87 18.64
CA GLU A 6 -10.72 7.76 18.41
C GLU A 6 -10.26 6.30 18.33
N GLN A 7 -10.77 5.44 19.21
CA GLN A 7 -10.46 4.01 19.18
C GLN A 7 -10.96 3.34 17.89
N ALA A 8 -12.16 3.70 17.42
CA ALA A 8 -12.68 3.24 16.15
C ALA A 8 -11.86 3.73 14.94
N GLN A 9 -11.30 4.94 15.00
CA GLN A 9 -10.41 5.47 13.95
C GLN A 9 -9.07 4.73 13.91
N HIS A 10 -8.49 4.45 15.07
CA HIS A 10 -7.24 3.68 15.16
C HIS A 10 -7.41 2.27 14.60
N GLU A 11 -8.44 1.54 15.05
CA GLU A 11 -8.74 0.19 14.58
C GLU A 11 -8.98 0.15 13.07
N ARG A 12 -9.72 1.13 12.53
CA ARG A 12 -9.95 1.26 11.10
C ARG A 12 -8.64 1.41 10.33
N ALA A 13 -7.71 2.18 10.87
CA ALA A 13 -6.46 2.45 10.19
C ALA A 13 -5.48 1.27 10.29
N GLU A 14 -5.45 0.52 11.39
CA GLU A 14 -4.73 -0.75 11.48
C GLU A 14 -5.26 -1.77 10.47
N LYS A 15 -6.57 -1.93 10.36
CA LYS A 15 -7.22 -2.76 9.33
C LYS A 15 -6.82 -2.31 7.92
N THR A 16 -6.76 -1.00 7.69
CA THR A 16 -6.35 -0.44 6.40
C THR A 16 -4.87 -0.75 6.09
N LEU A 17 -3.98 -0.62 7.08
CA LEU A 17 -2.56 -0.95 6.91
C LEU A 17 -2.35 -2.45 6.65
N LEU A 18 -3.11 -3.31 7.32
CA LEU A 18 -3.08 -4.75 7.06
C LEU A 18 -3.50 -5.07 5.62
N ALA A 19 -4.62 -4.50 5.15
CA ALA A 19 -5.08 -4.68 3.77
C ALA A 19 -4.05 -4.16 2.74
N ILE A 20 -3.37 -3.05 3.04
CA ILE A 20 -2.26 -2.54 2.21
C ILE A 20 -1.11 -3.54 2.15
N LYS A 21 -0.72 -4.13 3.28
CA LYS A 21 0.35 -5.14 3.35
C LYS A 21 0.01 -6.38 2.53
N GLU A 22 -1.21 -6.88 2.63
CA GLU A 22 -1.70 -8.00 1.84
C GLU A 22 -1.71 -7.68 0.33
N CYS A 23 -2.18 -6.48 -0.03
CA CYS A 23 -2.18 -6.01 -1.41
C CYS A 23 -0.77 -5.94 -1.99
N LYS A 24 0.21 -5.41 -1.24
CA LYS A 24 1.62 -5.40 -1.67
C LYS A 24 2.14 -6.82 -1.95
N GLY A 25 1.87 -7.76 -1.06
CA GLY A 25 2.27 -9.16 -1.25
C GLY A 25 1.66 -9.79 -2.51
N TYR A 26 0.39 -9.50 -2.79
CA TYR A 26 -0.27 -9.93 -4.04
C TYR A 26 0.43 -9.34 -5.28
N LEU A 27 0.73 -8.03 -5.27
CA LEU A 27 1.38 -7.36 -6.41
C LEU A 27 2.81 -7.85 -6.65
N GLU A 28 3.55 -8.23 -5.62
CA GLU A 28 4.85 -8.90 -5.77
C GLU A 28 4.71 -10.27 -6.46
N GLY A 29 3.64 -11.02 -6.15
CA GLY A 29 3.32 -12.27 -6.84
C GLY A 29 3.07 -12.04 -8.33
N VAL A 30 2.21 -11.07 -8.66
CA VAL A 30 1.90 -10.69 -10.04
C VAL A 30 3.16 -10.26 -10.80
N GLU A 31 4.02 -9.44 -10.20
CA GLU A 31 5.29 -9.02 -10.82
C GLU A 31 6.19 -10.20 -11.15
N LYS A 32 6.32 -11.16 -10.22
CA LYS A 32 7.13 -12.36 -10.43
C LYS A 32 6.58 -13.21 -11.59
N GLU A 33 5.26 -13.36 -11.66
CA GLU A 33 4.61 -14.10 -12.74
C GLU A 33 4.79 -13.42 -14.09
N LEU A 34 4.55 -12.10 -14.17
CA LEU A 34 4.76 -11.31 -15.39
C LEU A 34 6.22 -11.33 -15.83
N SER A 35 7.18 -11.21 -14.91
CA SER A 35 8.60 -11.28 -15.21
C SER A 35 8.99 -12.66 -15.76
N ARG A 36 8.45 -13.74 -15.16
CA ARG A 36 8.66 -15.11 -15.64
C ARG A 36 8.05 -15.31 -17.03
N MET A 37 6.86 -14.75 -17.27
CA MET A 37 6.22 -14.77 -18.59
C MET A 37 7.06 -14.00 -19.62
N SER A 38 7.51 -12.78 -19.31
CA SER A 38 8.35 -11.97 -20.20
C SER A 38 9.58 -12.77 -20.66
N LYS A 39 10.29 -13.43 -19.73
CA LYS A 39 11.44 -14.28 -20.07
C LYS A 39 11.08 -15.47 -20.95
N LYS A 40 9.96 -16.15 -20.66
CA LYS A 40 9.49 -17.30 -21.46
C LYS A 40 9.08 -16.89 -22.87
N PHE A 41 8.34 -15.79 -22.99
CA PHE A 41 7.88 -15.28 -24.28
C PHE A 41 9.04 -14.69 -25.07
N SER A 42 9.95 -13.92 -24.48
CA SER A 42 11.14 -13.39 -25.16
C SER A 42 11.96 -14.48 -25.84
N ASN A 43 12.23 -15.58 -25.14
CA ASN A 43 12.93 -16.73 -25.75
C ASN A 43 12.17 -17.35 -26.94
N ARG A 44 10.84 -17.38 -26.88
CA ARG A 44 9.97 -17.94 -27.92
C ARG A 44 9.78 -16.99 -29.10
N GLU A 45 9.64 -15.71 -28.81
CA GLU A 45 9.42 -14.60 -29.72
C GLU A 45 10.69 -14.31 -30.54
N ILE A 46 11.87 -14.40 -29.94
CA ILE A 46 13.16 -14.38 -30.66
C ILE A 46 13.26 -15.57 -31.62
N ALA A 47 12.84 -16.76 -31.19
CA ALA A 47 12.87 -17.95 -32.04
C ALA A 47 11.84 -17.92 -33.18
N GLN A 48 10.80 -17.09 -33.06
CA GLN A 48 9.70 -16.99 -34.03
C GLN A 48 9.71 -15.68 -34.85
N GLY A 49 10.52 -14.70 -34.48
CA GLY A 49 10.60 -13.38 -35.13
C GLY A 49 9.37 -12.49 -34.89
N VAL A 50 8.57 -12.73 -33.83
CA VAL A 50 7.33 -11.99 -33.53
C VAL A 50 7.40 -11.44 -32.10
N GLY A 51 7.10 -10.16 -31.84
CA GLY A 51 7.38 -9.48 -30.55
C GLY A 51 6.18 -8.84 -29.82
N PHE A 52 4.95 -9.22 -30.15
CA PHE A 52 3.74 -8.55 -29.65
C PHE A 52 3.43 -8.91 -28.18
N ALA A 53 3.67 -10.16 -27.76
CA ALA A 53 3.35 -10.61 -26.41
C ALA A 53 4.33 -10.05 -25.37
N VAL A 54 5.63 -9.98 -25.67
CA VAL A 54 6.62 -9.37 -24.77
C VAL A 54 6.34 -7.89 -24.56
N THR A 55 5.92 -7.18 -25.61
CA THR A 55 5.56 -5.76 -25.50
C THR A 55 4.41 -5.55 -24.52
N GLY A 56 3.32 -6.32 -24.65
CA GLY A 56 2.19 -6.23 -23.72
C GLY A 56 2.57 -6.58 -22.26
N ILE A 57 3.49 -7.53 -22.06
CA ILE A 57 3.98 -7.86 -20.71
C ILE A 57 4.82 -6.73 -20.11
N HIS A 58 5.67 -6.05 -20.91
CA HIS A 58 6.42 -4.89 -20.44
C HIS A 58 5.52 -3.71 -20.07
N GLU A 59 4.46 -3.47 -20.84
CA GLU A 59 3.45 -2.46 -20.49
C GLU A 59 2.76 -2.80 -19.17
N ALA A 60 2.34 -4.05 -18.98
CA ALA A 60 1.72 -4.50 -17.74
C ALA A 60 2.64 -4.31 -16.52
N LEU A 61 3.94 -4.63 -16.66
CA LEU A 61 4.94 -4.37 -15.62
C LEU A 61 5.10 -2.87 -15.32
N THR A 62 5.01 -2.02 -16.34
CA THR A 62 5.07 -0.56 -16.18
C THR A 62 3.87 -0.04 -15.39
N TYR A 63 2.66 -0.48 -15.72
CA TYR A 63 1.45 -0.12 -14.97
C TYR A 63 1.50 -0.62 -13.53
N LEU A 64 2.05 -1.82 -13.31
CA LEU A 64 2.22 -2.38 -11.97
C LEU A 64 3.12 -1.50 -11.08
N ASP A 65 4.20 -0.96 -11.63
CA ASP A 65 5.08 -0.03 -10.91
C ASP A 65 4.34 1.25 -10.45
N ILE A 66 3.46 1.79 -11.30
CA ILE A 66 2.62 2.94 -10.94
C ILE A 66 1.66 2.58 -9.80
N VAL A 67 1.01 1.42 -9.87
CA VAL A 67 0.08 0.96 -8.83
C VAL A 67 0.81 0.79 -7.48
N LYS A 68 2.01 0.20 -7.48
CA LYS A 68 2.84 0.07 -6.27
C LYS A 68 3.15 1.43 -5.63
N LYS A 69 3.54 2.43 -6.43
CA LYS A 69 3.79 3.80 -5.95
C LYS A 69 2.55 4.45 -5.33
N VAL A 70 1.37 4.23 -5.91
CA VAL A 70 0.10 4.73 -5.36
C VAL A 70 -0.20 4.08 -4.01
N ILE A 71 0.06 2.77 -3.87
CA ILE A 71 -0.14 2.05 -2.61
C ILE A 71 0.84 2.54 -1.53
N GLU A 72 2.11 2.73 -1.85
CA GLU A 72 3.09 3.31 -0.92
C GLU A 72 2.69 4.72 -0.46
N LYS A 73 2.18 5.55 -1.38
CA LYS A 73 1.66 6.88 -1.01
C LYS A 73 0.46 6.77 -0.08
N THR A 74 -0.44 5.83 -0.34
CA THR A 74 -1.63 5.59 0.48
C THR A 74 -1.25 5.12 1.87
N GLU A 75 -0.31 4.19 2.00
CA GLU A 75 0.25 3.74 3.28
C GLU A 75 0.80 4.90 4.10
N ARG A 76 1.66 5.75 3.50
CA ARG A 76 2.20 6.94 4.17
C ARG A 76 1.11 7.88 4.67
N MET A 77 0.04 8.05 3.90
CA MET A 77 -1.10 8.89 4.30
C MET A 77 -1.86 8.31 5.49
N VAL A 78 -2.09 7.00 5.51
CA VAL A 78 -2.78 6.30 6.61
C VAL A 78 -1.92 6.35 7.88
N THR A 79 -0.63 6.03 7.79
CA THR A 79 0.30 6.10 8.92
C THR A 79 0.43 7.51 9.48
N LYS A 80 0.52 8.53 8.63
CA LYS A 80 0.60 9.94 9.08
C LYS A 80 -0.67 10.39 9.79
N LYS A 81 -1.85 10.03 9.28
CA LYS A 81 -3.14 10.37 9.91
C LYS A 81 -3.28 9.73 11.30
N ASN A 82 -2.82 8.50 11.46
CA ASN A 82 -2.79 7.85 12.78
C ASN A 82 -1.88 8.55 13.77
N LEU A 83 -0.67 8.93 13.35
CA LEU A 83 0.28 9.63 14.23
C LEU A 83 -0.23 11.00 14.67
N VAL A 84 -0.94 11.73 13.81
CA VAL A 84 -1.55 13.02 14.18
C VAL A 84 -2.64 12.84 15.24
N SER A 85 -3.50 11.82 15.09
CA SER A 85 -4.54 11.51 16.09
C SER A 85 -3.96 11.09 17.46
N VAL A 86 -2.84 10.37 17.47
CA VAL A 86 -2.13 9.99 18.72
C VAL A 86 -1.47 11.20 19.40
N ASN A 87 -0.96 12.18 18.64
CA ASN A 87 -0.31 13.36 19.21
C ASN A 87 -1.31 14.42 19.73
N GLU A 88 -2.55 14.46 19.22
CA GLU A 88 -3.60 15.34 19.74
C GLU A 88 -4.09 14.90 21.13
N THR A 89 -4.09 13.60 21.40
CA THR A 89 -4.47 13.06 22.72
C THR A 89 -3.38 13.25 23.78
N ASP A 90 -2.11 13.28 23.40
CA ASP A 90 -0.98 13.54 24.32
C ASP A 90 -0.80 15.03 24.69
N ARG A 91 -1.48 15.94 23.96
CA ARG A 91 -1.43 17.39 24.17
C ARG A 91 -2.54 17.98 25.03
N LEU A 92 -3.52 17.20 25.50
CA LEU A 92 -4.45 17.69 26.52
C LEU A 92 -3.76 17.58 27.90
N PRO A 93 -3.31 18.68 28.52
CA PRO A 93 -2.79 18.60 29.88
C PRO A 93 -3.95 18.27 30.80
N ARG A 94 -3.66 17.35 31.71
CA ARG A 94 -4.40 16.98 32.91
C ARG A 94 -4.77 18.24 33.72
N ALA A 95 -5.79 18.97 33.32
CA ALA A 95 -6.29 20.17 33.99
C ALA A 95 -7.58 19.82 34.77
N THR A 96 -7.43 19.01 35.80
CA THR A 96 -8.41 18.80 36.88
C THR A 96 -7.65 18.20 38.05
N GLY A 97 -7.52 18.80 39.23
CA GLY A 97 -7.97 20.09 39.72
C GLY A 97 -7.43 20.21 41.14
N ASP A 98 -6.61 21.22 41.39
CA ASP A 98 -6.34 21.68 42.75
C ASP A 98 -7.23 22.89 42.98
N LEU A 99 -8.29 22.70 43.75
CA LEU A 99 -9.03 23.78 44.38
C LEU A 99 -9.22 23.38 45.84
N GLN A 100 -8.70 24.26 46.70
CA GLN A 100 -8.66 24.28 48.16
C GLN A 100 -9.90 23.71 48.87
#